data_AF-A0A919MDL9-F1
#
_entry.id   AF-A0A919MDL9-F1
#
_cell.length_a   1.000
_cell.length_b   1.000
_cell.length_c   1.000
_cell.angle_alpha   90.00
_cell.angle_beta   90.00
_cell.angle_gamma   90.00
#
_symmetry.space_group_name_H-M   'P 1'
#
loop_
_entity.id
_entity.type
_entity.pdbx_description
1 polymer ?
#
loop_
_entity_poly.entity_id
_entity_poly.type
_entity_poly.pdbx_seq_one_letter_code
_entity_poly.pdbx_strand_id
1 'polypeptide(L)'
;MSMVVLLLLVLVVICATGRERRTRRAFAEDGPTFRCRVRSRRRWSRWMLARWTGELLVIRRGPVFDRIRRLPGVVLADGVVRRHVHGRRLIVVRVGIGGGAVIEVAADGLDRAELVGPYVAAAFSGLAAAPVRRRHEN
;
A
#
# COMPACT_ATOMS: atom_id res chain seq x y z
N MET A 1 -7.45 0.95 43.17
CA MET A 1 -7.50 0.57 41.74
C MET A 1 -6.14 -0.02 41.41
N SER A 2 -6.08 -1.36 41.43
CA SER A 2 -4.95 -2.12 41.97
C SER A 2 -3.84 -2.39 40.96
N MET A 3 -2.60 -2.57 41.43
CA MET A 3 -1.42 -2.95 40.62
C MET A 3 -1.69 -4.11 39.63
N VAL A 4 -2.60 -5.01 40.01
CA VAL A 4 -3.09 -6.12 39.19
C VAL A 4 -3.76 -5.64 37.89
N VAL A 5 -4.56 -4.57 37.95
CA VAL A 5 -5.22 -4.00 36.76
C VAL A 5 -4.18 -3.39 35.82
N LEU A 6 -3.17 -2.70 36.36
CA LEU A 6 -2.06 -2.16 35.57
C LEU A 6 -1.26 -3.29 34.89
N LEU A 7 -0.94 -4.35 35.64
CA LEU A 7 -0.23 -5.52 35.12
C LEU A 7 -1.01 -6.20 33.98
N LEU A 8 -2.33 -6.40 34.15
CA LEU A 8 -3.18 -6.98 33.12
C LEU A 8 -3.24 -6.09 31.87
N LEU A 9 -3.34 -4.77 32.01
CA LEU A 9 -3.31 -3.83 30.88
C LEU A 9 -1.97 -3.90 30.14
N VAL A 10 -0.85 -3.93 30.85
CA VAL A 10 0.49 -4.07 30.25
C VAL A 10 0.63 -5.38 29.49
N LEU A 11 0.20 -6.50 30.09
CA LEU A 11 0.20 -7.81 29.43
C LEU A 11 -0.66 -7.82 28.16
N VAL A 12 -1.85 -7.21 28.19
CA VAL A 12 -2.72 -7.07 27.01
C VAL A 12 -2.03 -6.26 25.91
N VAL A 13 -1.34 -5.16 26.25
CA VAL A 13 -0.59 -4.35 25.28
C VAL A 13 0.59 -5.12 24.69
N ILE A 14 1.36 -5.86 25.50
CA ILE A 14 2.48 -6.68 25.04
C ILE A 14 1.99 -7.80 24.13
N CYS A 15 0.92 -8.51 24.52
CA CYS A 15 0.34 -9.56 23.70
C CYS A 15 -0.22 -9.01 22.38
N ALA A 16 -0.90 -7.86 22.40
CA ALA A 16 -1.43 -7.22 21.20
C ALA A 16 -0.32 -6.76 20.25
N THR A 17 0.75 -6.15 20.78
CA THR A 17 1.89 -5.69 19.98
C THR A 17 2.74 -6.86 19.45
N GLY A 18 2.95 -7.90 20.27
CA GLY A 18 3.64 -9.13 19.87
C GLY A 18 2.90 -9.87 18.76
N ARG A 19 1.57 -9.99 18.88
CA ARG A 19 0.72 -10.59 17.84
C ARG A 19 0.78 -9.80 16.54
N GLU A 20 0.69 -8.47 16.61
CA GLU A 20 0.80 -7.60 15.43
C GLU A 20 2.16 -7.70 14.74
N ARG A 21 3.26 -7.82 15.49
CA ARG A 21 4.59 -8.02 14.90
C ARG A 21 4.70 -9.38 14.21
N ARG A 22 4.19 -10.45 14.81
CA ARG A 22 4.21 -11.79 14.21
C ARG A 22 3.37 -11.85 12.94
N THR A 23 2.15 -11.29 12.94
CA THR A 23 1.28 -11.28 11.76
C THR A 23 1.84 -10.39 10.64
N ARG A 24 2.51 -9.28 10.97
CA ARG A 24 3.29 -8.50 9.98
C ARG A 24 4.40 -9.32 9.35
N ARG A 25 5.17 -10.04 10.18
CA ARG A 25 6.26 -10.88 9.69
C ARG A 25 5.75 -12.00 8.80
N ALA A 26 4.74 -12.75 9.25
CA ALA A 26 4.13 -13.80 8.44
C ALA A 26 3.60 -13.27 7.10
N PHE A 27 2.98 -12.08 7.09
CA PHE A 27 2.53 -11.45 5.84
C PHE A 27 3.68 -11.04 4.91
N ALA A 28 4.85 -10.73 5.46
CA ALA A 28 6.06 -10.37 4.72
C ALA A 28 6.91 -11.59 4.31
N GLU A 29 6.80 -12.71 5.02
CA GLU A 29 7.44 -13.98 4.65
C GLU A 29 6.84 -14.55 3.35
N ASP A 30 5.56 -14.26 3.08
CA ASP A 30 4.87 -14.67 1.85
C ASP A 30 5.34 -13.93 0.58
N GLY A 31 6.18 -12.89 0.70
CA GLY A 31 6.68 -12.12 -0.44
C GLY A 31 6.84 -10.61 -0.18
N PRO A 32 7.29 -9.85 -1.19
CA PRO A 32 7.57 -8.43 -1.04
C PRO A 32 6.30 -7.64 -0.69
N THR A 33 6.40 -6.84 0.37
CA THR A 33 5.28 -6.02 0.89
C THR A 33 5.59 -4.54 0.75
N PHE A 34 4.54 -3.74 0.56
CA PHE A 34 4.64 -2.29 0.48
C PHE A 34 3.55 -1.60 1.29
N ARG A 35 3.80 -0.35 1.71
CA ARG A 35 2.79 0.46 2.41
C ARG A 35 1.95 1.20 1.39
N CYS A 36 0.63 1.08 1.51
CA CYS A 36 -0.29 1.71 0.57
C CYS A 36 -1.47 2.42 1.24
N ARG A 37 -2.10 3.32 0.49
CA ARG A 37 -3.46 3.83 0.75
C ARG A 37 -4.33 3.44 -0.44
N VAL A 38 -5.59 3.12 -0.15
CA VAL A 38 -6.55 2.77 -1.20
C VAL A 38 -7.66 3.80 -1.22
N ARG A 39 -8.03 4.28 -2.39
CA ARG A 39 -9.22 5.10 -2.62
C ARG A 39 -10.22 4.29 -3.42
N SER A 40 -11.38 4.08 -2.82
CA SER A 40 -12.59 3.68 -3.55
C SER A 40 -13.53 4.88 -3.57
N ARG A 41 -14.02 5.27 -4.75
CA ARG A 41 -14.81 6.50 -4.95
C ARG A 41 -14.02 7.76 -4.55
N ARG A 42 -14.31 8.37 -3.39
CA ARG A 42 -13.81 9.72 -3.03
C ARG A 42 -12.86 9.78 -1.84
N ARG A 43 -12.74 8.72 -1.02
CA ARG A 43 -11.98 8.78 0.23
C ARG A 43 -10.77 7.86 0.24
N TRP A 44 -9.61 8.42 0.53
CA TRP A 44 -8.40 7.66 0.83
C TRP A 44 -8.52 6.96 2.18
N SER A 45 -8.18 5.68 2.21
CA SER A 45 -8.04 4.93 3.45
C SER A 45 -6.87 5.46 4.29
N ARG A 46 -6.75 4.93 5.51
CA ARG A 46 -5.48 4.96 6.27
C ARG A 46 -4.38 4.19 5.52
N TRP A 47 -3.13 4.39 5.93
CA TRP A 47 -2.01 3.57 5.49
C TRP A 47 -2.19 2.12 5.94
N MET A 48 -1.91 1.19 5.02
CA MET A 48 -2.09 -0.25 5.15
C MET A 48 -0.86 -0.94 4.56
N LEU A 49 -0.72 -2.23 4.84
CA LEU A 49 0.30 -3.06 4.19
C LEU A 49 -0.38 -3.84 3.07
N ALA A 50 0.29 -3.98 1.93
CA ALA A 50 -0.20 -4.76 0.81
C ALA A 50 0.94 -5.57 0.18
N ARG A 51 0.56 -6.59 -0.59
CA ARG A 51 1.46 -7.37 -1.44
C ARG A 51 0.71 -7.90 -2.66
N TRP A 52 1.45 -8.22 -3.70
CA TRP A 52 0.92 -8.97 -4.84
C TRP A 52 1.12 -10.48 -4.62
N THR A 53 0.13 -11.27 -5.03
CA THR A 53 0.25 -12.74 -5.21
C THR A 53 -0.28 -13.04 -6.60
N GLY A 54 0.63 -13.17 -7.57
CA GLY A 54 0.27 -13.14 -8.99
C GLY A 54 -0.59 -11.90 -9.30
N GLU A 55 -1.77 -12.13 -9.87
CA GLU A 55 -2.75 -11.09 -10.27
C GLU A 55 -3.64 -10.59 -9.11
N LEU A 56 -3.40 -11.07 -7.89
CA LEU A 56 -4.19 -10.70 -6.72
C LEU A 56 -3.45 -9.66 -5.87
N LEU A 57 -4.09 -8.50 -5.68
CA LEU A 57 -3.66 -7.53 -4.69
C LEU A 57 -4.21 -7.92 -3.32
N VAL A 58 -3.32 -8.28 -2.41
CA VAL A 58 -3.66 -8.66 -1.04
C VAL A 58 -3.38 -7.48 -0.11
N ILE A 59 -4.43 -6.94 0.53
CA ILE A 59 -4.34 -5.78 1.42
C ILE A 59 -4.68 -6.19 2.84
N ARG A 60 -3.79 -5.86 3.78
CA ARG A 60 -3.95 -6.08 5.21
C ARG A 60 -4.47 -4.82 5.91
N ARG A 61 -5.67 -4.88 6.49
CA ARG A 61 -6.33 -3.74 7.15
C ARG A 61 -6.22 -3.78 8.68
N GLY A 62 -5.25 -3.04 9.22
CA GLY A 62 -5.18 -2.72 10.66
C GLY A 62 -4.37 -3.70 11.50
N PRO A 63 -4.16 -3.38 12.80
CA PRO A 63 -3.16 -4.06 13.62
C PRO A 63 -3.63 -5.27 14.44
N VAL A 64 -4.94 -5.50 14.59
CA VAL A 64 -5.45 -6.50 15.57
C VAL A 64 -6.44 -7.49 14.94
N PHE A 65 -7.22 -7.05 13.96
CA PHE A 65 -8.10 -7.93 13.19
C PHE A 65 -7.57 -7.96 11.77
N ASP A 66 -6.92 -9.07 11.39
CA ASP A 66 -6.40 -9.35 10.05
C ASP A 66 -7.52 -9.43 9.02
N ARG A 67 -8.11 -8.27 8.71
CA ARG A 67 -9.01 -8.12 7.58
C ARG A 67 -8.14 -8.06 6.34
N ILE A 68 -7.79 -9.26 5.86
CA ILE A 68 -7.14 -9.46 4.57
C ILE A 68 -8.22 -9.33 3.49
N ARG A 69 -8.01 -8.42 2.55
CA ARG A 69 -8.82 -8.36 1.33
C ARG A 69 -7.96 -8.81 0.17
N ARG A 70 -8.46 -9.79 -0.58
CA ARG A 70 -7.91 -10.22 -1.85
C ARG A 70 -8.73 -9.57 -2.96
N LEU A 71 -8.08 -8.78 -3.78
CA LEU A 71 -8.72 -8.08 -4.89
C LEU A 71 -8.10 -8.60 -6.17
N PRO A 72 -8.87 -9.29 -7.06
CA PRO A 72 -8.40 -9.53 -8.41
C PRO A 72 -8.26 -8.17 -9.07
N GLY A 73 -7.04 -7.83 -9.47
CA GLY A 73 -6.69 -6.48 -9.83
C GLY A 73 -5.77 -6.47 -11.03
N VAL A 74 -6.25 -5.91 -12.14
CA VAL A 74 -5.39 -5.63 -13.30
C VAL A 74 -4.97 -4.18 -13.23
N VAL A 75 -3.66 -3.94 -13.30
CA VAL A 75 -3.13 -2.58 -13.42
C VAL A 75 -3.52 -2.02 -14.79
N LEU A 76 -4.21 -0.88 -14.81
CA LEU A 76 -4.58 -0.23 -16.07
C LEU A 76 -3.34 0.38 -16.73
N ALA A 77 -3.25 0.34 -18.06
CA ALA A 77 -2.08 0.81 -18.82
C ALA A 77 -1.79 2.32 -18.62
N ASP A 78 -2.84 3.12 -18.46
CA ASP A 78 -2.78 4.55 -18.10
C ASP A 78 -2.76 4.77 -16.58
N GLY A 79 -2.63 3.69 -15.81
CA GLY A 79 -2.98 3.66 -14.41
C GLY A 79 -1.93 4.24 -13.47
N VAL A 80 -0.69 4.41 -13.91
CA VAL A 80 0.44 4.78 -13.02
C VAL A 80 0.74 6.27 -13.14
N VAL A 81 0.41 7.04 -12.11
CA VAL A 81 0.62 8.49 -12.06
C VAL A 81 1.29 8.93 -10.78
N ARG A 82 2.09 10.00 -10.83
CA ARG A 82 2.59 10.67 -9.63
C ARG A 82 1.58 11.73 -9.19
N ARG A 83 1.12 11.69 -7.95
CA ARG A 83 0.11 12.63 -7.42
C ARG A 83 0.46 13.09 -6.00
N HIS A 84 0.18 14.36 -5.70
CA HIS A 84 0.23 14.84 -4.32
C HIS A 84 -1.04 14.41 -3.57
N VAL A 85 -0.88 13.63 -2.50
CA VAL A 85 -1.96 13.13 -1.66
C VAL A 85 -1.65 13.54 -0.22
N HIS A 86 -2.45 14.45 0.33
CA HIS A 86 -2.25 15.01 1.68
C HIS A 86 -0.82 15.55 1.90
N GLY A 87 -0.33 16.37 0.96
CA GLY A 87 0.99 17.00 1.06
C GLY A 87 2.19 16.08 0.76
N ARG A 88 1.96 14.80 0.42
CA ARG A 88 3.04 13.87 0.04
C ARG A 88 2.95 13.51 -1.43
N ARG A 89 4.11 13.46 -2.10
CA ARG A 89 4.21 13.00 -3.48
C ARG A 89 4.21 11.48 -3.50
N LEU A 90 3.10 10.89 -3.93
CA LEU A 90 2.90 9.44 -3.99
C LEU A 90 2.85 8.96 -5.44
N ILE A 91 3.16 7.68 -5.63
CA ILE A 91 2.84 6.97 -6.87
C ILE A 91 1.47 6.36 -6.67
N VAL A 92 0.56 6.66 -7.59
CA VAL A 92 -0.82 6.19 -7.60
C VAL A 92 -1.01 5.28 -8.79
N VAL A 93 -1.45 4.06 -8.53
CA VAL A 93 -1.80 3.06 -9.53
C VAL A 93 -3.32 2.88 -9.56
N ARG A 94 -3.93 2.99 -10.74
CA ARG A 94 -5.33 2.63 -10.97
C ARG A 94 -5.40 1.14 -11.26
N VAL A 95 -6.12 0.44 -10.40
CA VAL A 95 -6.32 -1.00 -10.51
C VAL A 95 -7.79 -1.23 -10.84
N GLY A 96 -8.02 -1.85 -12.00
CA GLY A 96 -9.34 -2.35 -12.37
C GLY A 96 -9.64 -3.58 -11.54
N ILE A 97 -10.76 -3.54 -10.83
CA ILE A 97 -11.32 -4.68 -10.10
C ILE A 97 -12.58 -5.14 -10.85
N GLY A 98 -12.90 -6.44 -10.77
CA GLY A 98 -14.01 -7.04 -11.53
C GLY A 98 -15.32 -6.22 -11.50
N GLY A 99 -16.06 -6.25 -12.61
CA GLY A 99 -17.30 -5.46 -12.77
C GLY A 99 -17.07 -3.99 -13.15
N GLY A 100 -15.92 -3.66 -13.74
CA GLY A 100 -15.59 -2.31 -14.23
C GLY A 100 -15.29 -1.28 -13.13
N ALA A 101 -15.27 -1.71 -11.86
CA ALA A 101 -14.90 -0.83 -10.76
C ALA A 101 -13.39 -0.55 -10.79
N VAL A 102 -13.00 0.68 -10.45
CA VAL A 102 -11.59 1.08 -10.41
C VAL A 102 -11.28 1.58 -9.01
N ILE A 103 -10.17 1.08 -8.45
CA ILE A 103 -9.60 1.59 -7.22
C ILE A 103 -8.27 2.28 -7.52
N GLU A 104 -7.93 3.28 -6.72
CA GLU A 104 -6.58 3.83 -6.74
C GLU A 104 -5.81 3.30 -5.54
N VAL A 105 -4.58 2.87 -5.80
CA VAL A 105 -3.63 2.40 -4.79
C VAL A 105 -2.44 3.35 -4.82
N ALA A 106 -2.19 4.05 -3.72
CA ALA A 106 -1.09 4.99 -3.59
C ALA A 106 -0.02 4.43 -2.66
N ALA A 107 1.24 4.43 -3.08
CA ALA A 107 2.39 4.14 -2.22
C ALA A 107 3.45 5.24 -2.32
N ASP A 108 4.46 5.15 -1.46
CA ASP A 108 5.63 6.00 -1.56
C ASP A 108 6.42 5.70 -2.85
N GLY A 109 7.27 6.64 -3.28
CA GLY A 109 8.12 6.44 -4.44
C GLY A 109 9.16 5.34 -4.26
N LEU A 110 9.57 5.07 -3.02
CA LEU A 110 10.48 3.97 -2.70
C LEU A 110 9.85 2.59 -2.91
N ASP A 111 8.54 2.48 -2.69
CA ASP A 111 7.77 1.24 -2.81
C ASP A 111 7.27 0.99 -4.25
N ARG A 112 7.85 1.68 -5.25
CA ARG A 112 7.32 1.69 -6.62
C ARG A 112 7.31 0.32 -7.25
N ALA A 113 8.43 -0.41 -7.16
CA ALA A 113 8.59 -1.68 -7.85
C ALA A 113 7.57 -2.70 -7.31
N GLU A 114 7.41 -2.71 -5.99
CA GLU A 114 6.47 -3.55 -5.28
C GLU A 114 5.02 -3.13 -5.53
N LEU A 115 4.72 -1.82 -5.60
CA LEU A 115 3.38 -1.30 -5.88
C LEU A 115 2.88 -1.73 -7.27
N VAL A 116 3.76 -1.69 -8.27
CA VAL A 116 3.41 -2.09 -9.65
C VAL A 116 3.39 -3.62 -9.80
N GLY A 117 4.15 -4.34 -8.98
CA GLY A 117 4.11 -5.80 -8.90
C GLY A 117 4.54 -6.48 -10.21
N PRO A 118 3.87 -7.54 -10.67
CA PRO A 118 4.28 -8.26 -11.90
C PRO A 118 4.12 -7.41 -13.17
N TYR A 119 3.38 -6.30 -13.11
CA TYR A 119 3.10 -5.43 -14.25
C TYR A 119 4.14 -4.31 -14.43
N VAL A 120 5.35 -4.48 -13.87
CA VAL A 120 6.44 -3.50 -13.90
C VAL A 120 6.73 -3.02 -15.33
N ALA A 121 6.64 -3.89 -16.34
CA ALA A 121 6.80 -3.52 -17.74
C ALA A 121 5.78 -2.46 -18.22
N ALA A 122 4.53 -2.51 -17.73
CA ALA A 122 3.49 -1.54 -18.08
C ALA A 122 3.69 -0.16 -17.41
N ALA A 123 4.43 -0.10 -16.29
CA ALA A 123 4.68 1.16 -15.59
C ALA A 123 5.92 1.93 -16.08
N PHE A 124 6.72 1.34 -16.97
CA PHE A 124 7.86 2.00 -17.59
C PHE A 124 7.50 2.72 -18.89
N SER A 125 6.51 2.24 -19.64
CA SER A 125 6.09 2.79 -20.92
C SER A 125 5.28 4.09 -20.84
N GLY A 126 4.76 4.45 -19.66
CA GLY A 126 3.96 5.67 -19.44
C GLY A 126 4.66 6.81 -18.66
N LEU A 127 5.96 6.70 -18.36
CA LEU A 127 6.67 7.77 -17.64
C LEU A 127 6.94 8.97 -18.56
N ALA A 128 6.12 10.01 -18.43
CA ALA A 128 6.39 11.33 -18.98
C ALA A 128 7.74 11.89 -18.43
N ALA A 129 8.63 12.14 -19.40
CA ALA A 129 9.81 13.01 -19.48
C ALA A 129 10.82 13.04 -18.31
N ALA A 130 12.08 12.78 -18.67
CA ALA A 130 13.25 13.13 -17.88
C ALA A 130 13.17 14.60 -17.39
N PRO A 131 13.67 14.91 -16.19
CA PRO A 131 13.67 16.28 -15.67
C PRO A 131 14.38 17.21 -16.65
N VAL A 132 13.66 18.21 -17.16
CA VAL A 132 14.26 19.27 -17.98
C VAL A 132 15.25 20.04 -17.11
N ARG A 133 16.55 19.95 -17.44
CA ARG A 133 17.59 20.81 -16.88
C ARG A 133 17.18 22.26 -17.15
N ARG A 134 16.84 23.02 -16.11
CA ARG A 134 16.76 24.48 -16.24
C ARG A 134 18.19 24.98 -16.48
N ARG A 135 18.44 25.52 -17.67
CA ARG A 135 19.65 26.27 -18.00
C ARG A 135 19.68 27.47 -17.06
N HIS A 136 20.68 27.53 -16.18
CA HIS A 136 21.05 28.78 -15.53
C HIS A 136 21.66 29.64 -16.64
N GLU A 137 20.91 30.65 -17.08
CA GLU A 137 21.50 31.75 -17.83
C GLU A 137 22.30 32.61 -16.85
N ASN A 138 23.52 32.89 -17.27
CA ASN A 138 24.53 33.67 -16.58
C ASN A 138 24.56 35.07 -17.20
#